data_AF-A0AB38YCM8-F1
#
_entry.id   AF-A0AB38YCM8-F1
#
_cell.length_a   1.000
_cell.length_b   1.000
_cell.length_c   1.000
_cell.angle_alpha   90.00
_cell.angle_beta   90.00
_cell.angle_gamma   90.00
#
_symmetry.space_group_name_H-M   'P 1'
#
loop_
_entity.id
_entity.type
_entity.pdbx_description
1 polymer ?
#
loop_
_entity_poly.entity_id
_entity_poly.type
_entity_poly.pdbx_seq_one_letter_code
_entity_poly.pdbx_strand_id
1 'polypeptide(L)'
;MFVQDIDKQIEDYKARIEALEAERKAQAKKIEGFDAFEAAIQKVSAEFHVSREELYLSKGDELLEWVKSLSKHSNRPEVYNDLKSYFARVIAREGTASKKPAAKSTGPKLEVGSYRNPHSGETVEKIKRNPRELDSWISEYGLDTVQSWKL
;
A
#
# COMPACT_ATOMS: atom_id res chain seq x y z
N MET A 1 45.04 -34.79 32.09
CA MET A 1 43.61 -34.41 32.14
C MET A 1 43.32 -33.19 31.26
N PHE A 2 44.04 -32.06 31.41
CA PHE A 2 43.79 -30.85 30.60
C PHE A 2 44.04 -31.00 29.08
N VAL A 3 45.06 -31.76 28.66
CA VAL A 3 45.34 -31.98 27.22
C VAL A 3 44.23 -32.77 26.53
N GLN A 4 43.65 -33.77 27.20
CA GLN A 4 42.53 -34.57 26.68
C GLN A 4 41.24 -33.74 26.50
N ASP A 5 41.04 -32.71 27.33
CA ASP A 5 39.90 -31.80 27.19
C ASP A 5 40.08 -30.85 25.99
N ILE A 6 41.31 -30.39 25.75
CA ILE A 6 41.65 -29.57 24.57
C ILE A 6 41.51 -30.39 23.28
N ASP A 7 42.00 -31.63 23.26
CA ASP A 7 41.87 -32.51 22.09
C ASP A 7 40.40 -32.77 21.73
N LYS A 8 39.56 -33.00 22.75
CA LYS A 8 38.12 -33.15 22.57
C LYS A 8 37.47 -31.88 21.99
N GLN A 9 37.83 -30.70 22.51
CA GLN A 9 37.33 -29.45 21.97
C GLN A 9 37.75 -29.24 20.50
N ILE A 10 38.98 -29.62 20.14
CA ILE A 10 39.46 -29.56 18.75
C ILE A 10 38.63 -30.48 17.84
N GLU A 11 38.30 -31.70 18.29
CA GLU A 11 37.42 -32.61 17.55
C GLU A 11 36.01 -32.03 17.38
N ASP A 12 35.43 -31.49 18.45
CA ASP A 12 34.10 -30.86 18.41
C ASP A 12 34.08 -29.66 17.43
N TYR A 13 35.11 -28.81 17.43
CA TYR A 13 35.22 -27.69 16.50
C TYR A 13 35.40 -28.16 15.05
N LYS A 14 36.20 -29.21 14.80
CA LYS A 14 36.34 -29.78 13.45
C LYS A 14 35.01 -30.31 12.93
N ALA A 15 34.27 -31.06 13.76
CA ALA A 15 32.94 -31.54 13.42
C ALA A 15 31.97 -30.37 13.12
N ARG A 16 32.06 -29.28 13.90
CA ARG A 16 31.23 -28.09 13.65
C ARG A 16 31.58 -27.38 12.34
N ILE A 17 32.87 -27.29 12.00
CA ILE A 17 33.34 -26.71 10.74
C ILE A 17 32.83 -27.55 9.56
N GLU A 18 32.98 -28.87 9.62
CA GLU A 18 32.49 -29.78 8.58
C GLU A 18 30.98 -29.64 8.38
N ALA A 19 30.21 -29.57 9.47
CA ALA A 19 28.77 -29.35 9.41
C ALA A 19 28.40 -28.02 8.74
N LEU A 20 29.11 -26.93 9.06
CA LEU A 20 28.89 -25.62 8.45
C LEU A 20 29.31 -25.58 6.98
N GLU A 21 30.38 -26.29 6.59
CA GLU A 21 30.78 -26.42 5.19
C GLU A 21 29.76 -27.21 4.38
N ALA A 22 29.21 -28.29 4.95
CA ALA A 22 28.13 -29.05 4.34
C ALA A 22 26.86 -28.20 4.17
N GLU A 23 26.49 -27.41 5.19
CA GLU A 23 25.37 -26.48 5.13
C GLU A 23 25.60 -25.39 4.07
N ARG A 24 26.79 -24.78 4.03
CA ARG A 24 27.18 -23.80 3.01
C ARG A 24 27.06 -24.39 1.61
N LYS A 25 27.55 -25.62 1.39
CA LYS A 25 27.46 -26.31 0.11
C LYS A 25 26.00 -26.59 -0.27
N ALA A 26 25.17 -26.98 0.70
CA ALA A 26 23.74 -27.18 0.47
C ALA A 26 23.02 -25.86 0.11
N GLN A 27 23.35 -24.77 0.79
CA GLN A 27 22.82 -23.44 0.48
C GLN A 27 23.27 -22.97 -0.90
N ALA A 28 24.54 -23.15 -1.27
CA ALA A 28 25.05 -22.83 -2.60
C ALA A 28 24.29 -23.60 -3.69
N LYS A 29 24.04 -24.90 -3.48
CA LYS A 29 23.24 -25.71 -4.41
C LYS A 29 21.78 -25.23 -4.53
N LYS A 30 21.19 -24.73 -3.43
CA LYS A 30 19.85 -24.11 -3.49
C LYS A 30 19.84 -22.84 -4.32
N ILE A 31 20.85 -21.98 -4.17
CA ILE A 31 21.02 -20.76 -4.96
C ILE A 31 21.15 -21.10 -6.44
N GLU A 32 22.02 -22.06 -6.79
CA GLU A 32 22.16 -22.55 -8.16
C GLU A 32 20.83 -23.07 -8.73
N GLY A 33 20.01 -23.74 -7.90
CA GLY A 33 18.67 -24.17 -8.28
C GLY A 33 17.72 -23.00 -8.59
N PHE A 34 17.79 -21.91 -7.83
CA PHE A 34 17.00 -20.70 -8.11
C PHE A 34 17.45 -20.02 -9.41
N ASP A 35 18.76 -19.96 -9.69
CA ASP A 35 19.30 -19.42 -10.94
C ASP A 35 18.85 -20.25 -12.15
N ALA A 36 18.89 -21.59 -12.01
CA ALA A 36 18.39 -22.49 -13.05
C ALA A 36 16.89 -22.36 -13.28
N PHE A 37 16.10 -22.17 -12.21
CA PHE A 37 14.67 -21.92 -12.31
C PHE A 37 14.37 -20.59 -13.03
N GLU A 38 15.13 -19.54 -12.73
CA GLU A 38 15.01 -18.24 -13.41
C GLU A 38 15.30 -18.35 -14.91
N ALA A 39 16.39 -19.04 -15.27
CA ALA A 39 16.74 -19.28 -16.68
C ALA A 39 15.65 -20.09 -17.40
N ALA A 40 15.03 -21.06 -16.73
CA ALA A 40 13.93 -21.83 -17.29
C ALA A 40 12.68 -20.97 -17.51
N ILE A 41 12.31 -20.11 -16.56
CA ILE A 41 11.21 -19.15 -16.74
C ILE A 41 11.50 -18.26 -17.94
N GLN A 42 12.69 -17.69 -18.05
CA GLN A 42 13.05 -16.81 -19.15
C GLN A 42 12.93 -17.52 -20.51
N LYS A 43 13.37 -18.78 -20.59
CA LYS A 43 13.24 -19.60 -21.80
C LYS A 43 11.78 -19.84 -22.18
N VAL A 44 10.94 -20.23 -21.22
CA VAL A 44 9.50 -20.47 -21.45
C VAL A 44 8.80 -19.16 -21.84
N SER A 45 9.11 -18.05 -21.16
CA SER A 45 8.58 -16.74 -21.52
C SER A 45 8.92 -16.35 -22.96
N ALA A 46 10.15 -16.63 -23.42
CA ALA A 46 10.54 -16.37 -24.80
C ALA A 46 9.84 -17.29 -25.81
N GLU A 47 9.65 -18.57 -25.47
CA GLU A 47 9.03 -19.57 -26.35
C GLU A 47 7.52 -19.37 -26.50
N PHE A 48 6.83 -19.03 -25.42
CA PHE A 48 5.37 -18.88 -25.41
C PHE A 48 4.90 -17.43 -25.45
N HIS A 49 5.82 -16.48 -25.58
CA HIS A 49 5.54 -15.03 -25.57
C HIS A 49 4.77 -14.55 -24.34
N VAL A 50 5.00 -15.19 -23.18
CA VAL A 50 4.36 -14.84 -21.92
C VAL A 50 5.27 -13.93 -21.11
N SER A 51 4.73 -12.80 -20.64
CA SER A 51 5.47 -11.87 -19.80
C SER A 51 5.58 -12.36 -18.36
N ARG A 52 6.55 -11.81 -17.63
CA ARG A 52 6.68 -12.07 -16.19
C ARG A 52 5.50 -11.51 -15.39
N GLU A 53 4.91 -10.40 -15.82
CA GLU A 53 3.70 -9.89 -15.17
C GLU A 53 2.52 -10.85 -15.33
N GLU A 54 2.31 -11.42 -16.52
CA GLU A 54 1.24 -12.38 -16.78
C GLU A 54 1.41 -13.65 -15.94
N LEU A 55 2.66 -14.10 -15.76
CA LEU A 55 2.97 -15.20 -14.85
C LEU A 55 2.56 -14.88 -13.41
N TYR A 56 2.91 -13.70 -12.90
CA TYR A 56 2.50 -13.28 -11.55
C TYR A 56 0.98 -13.18 -11.41
N LEU A 57 0.28 -12.68 -12.42
CA LEU A 57 -1.18 -12.61 -12.44
C LEU A 57 -1.80 -14.01 -12.43
N SER A 58 -1.29 -14.95 -13.23
CA SER A 58 -1.77 -16.33 -13.25
C SER A 58 -1.59 -17.05 -11.90
N LYS A 59 -0.58 -16.65 -11.13
CA LYS A 59 -0.26 -17.19 -9.80
C LYS A 59 -0.84 -16.37 -8.66
N GLY A 60 -1.65 -15.34 -8.96
CA GLY A 60 -2.18 -14.41 -7.97
C GLY A 60 -2.95 -15.10 -6.85
N ASP A 61 -3.81 -16.08 -7.18
CA ASP A 61 -4.61 -16.80 -6.19
C ASP A 61 -3.74 -17.67 -5.27
N GLU A 62 -2.78 -18.41 -5.83
CA GLU A 62 -1.82 -19.23 -5.07
C GLU A 62 -0.97 -18.36 -4.13
N LEU A 63 -0.49 -17.21 -4.62
CA LEU A 63 0.27 -16.24 -3.83
C LEU A 63 -0.59 -15.65 -2.71
N LEU A 64 -1.86 -15.34 -2.98
CA LEU A 64 -2.77 -14.82 -1.97
C LEU A 64 -3.04 -15.85 -0.86
N GLU A 65 -3.26 -17.12 -1.22
CA GLU A 65 -3.42 -18.21 -0.25
C GLU A 65 -2.16 -18.41 0.60
N TRP A 66 -0.99 -18.37 -0.03
CA TRP A 66 0.29 -18.42 0.68
C TRP A 66 0.43 -17.25 1.67
N VAL A 67 0.18 -16.00 1.26
CA VAL A 67 0.24 -14.83 2.16
C VAL A 67 -0.79 -14.95 3.30
N LYS A 68 -1.99 -15.46 3.03
CA LYS A 68 -3.00 -15.73 4.06
C LYS A 68 -2.52 -16.78 5.06
N SER A 69 -1.87 -17.84 4.61
CA SER A 69 -1.34 -18.87 5.51
C SER A 69 -0.26 -18.29 6.43
N LEU A 70 0.65 -17.47 5.91
CA LEU A 70 1.70 -16.78 6.69
C LEU A 70 1.15 -16.00 7.88
N SER A 71 -0.04 -15.41 7.78
CA SER A 71 -0.65 -14.66 8.89
C SER A 71 -0.86 -15.48 10.17
N LYS A 72 -0.97 -16.81 10.05
CA LYS A 72 -1.22 -17.75 11.14
C LYS A 72 0.07 -18.30 11.78
N HIS A 73 1.22 -18.14 11.13
CA HIS A 73 2.49 -18.65 11.63
C HIS A 73 3.09 -17.69 12.67
N SER A 74 3.73 -18.25 13.69
CA SER A 74 4.49 -17.50 14.69
C SER A 74 5.81 -16.96 14.13
N ASN A 75 6.48 -17.76 13.30
CA ASN A 75 7.71 -17.38 12.60
C ASN A 75 7.39 -16.96 11.16
N ARG A 76 7.01 -15.69 10.96
CA ARG A 76 6.66 -15.16 9.63
C ARG A 76 7.91 -14.63 8.94
N PRO A 77 8.10 -14.93 7.64
CA PRO A 77 9.15 -14.29 6.86
C PRO A 77 8.94 -12.77 6.79
N GLU A 78 10.04 -12.02 6.66
CA GLU A 78 10.05 -10.55 6.65
C GLU A 78 9.14 -9.96 5.56
N VAL A 79 9.08 -10.62 4.39
CA VAL A 79 8.23 -10.24 3.26
C VAL A 79 6.76 -10.06 3.64
N TYR A 80 6.25 -10.79 4.64
CA TYR A 80 4.89 -10.61 5.13
C TYR A 80 4.68 -9.22 5.74
N ASN A 81 5.65 -8.76 6.54
CA ASN A 81 5.59 -7.45 7.19
C ASN A 81 5.77 -6.32 6.16
N ASP A 82 6.64 -6.52 5.16
CA ASP A 82 6.84 -5.56 4.07
C ASP A 82 5.57 -5.37 3.24
N LEU A 83 4.93 -6.47 2.83
CA LEU A 83 3.65 -6.43 2.12
C LEU A 83 2.58 -5.72 2.96
N LYS A 84 2.45 -6.08 4.23
CA LYS A 84 1.49 -5.44 5.15
C LYS A 84 1.73 -3.93 5.27
N SER A 85 2.98 -3.52 5.44
CA SER A 85 3.38 -2.11 5.55
C SER A 85 3.12 -1.34 4.26
N TYR A 86 3.42 -1.94 3.11
CA TYR A 86 3.16 -1.35 1.81
C TYR A 86 1.66 -1.09 1.59
N PHE A 87 0.82 -2.11 1.75
CA PHE A 87 -0.62 -1.95 1.53
C PHE A 87 -1.28 -1.01 2.54
N ALA A 88 -0.83 -0.99 3.81
CA ALA A 88 -1.29 0.00 4.78
C ALA A 88 -1.02 1.45 4.32
N ARG A 89 0.16 1.71 3.74
CA ARG A 89 0.51 3.03 3.18
C ARG A 89 -0.32 3.38 1.94
N VAL A 90 -0.57 2.41 1.06
CA VAL A 90 -1.41 2.61 -0.14
C VAL A 90 -2.83 2.97 0.28
N ILE A 91 -3.44 2.20 1.18
CA ILE A 91 -4.79 2.46 1.71
C ILE A 91 -4.85 3.84 2.38
N ALA A 92 -3.84 4.21 3.17
CA ALA A 92 -3.79 5.53 3.80
C ALA A 92 -3.77 6.68 2.76
N ARG A 93 -3.02 6.50 1.65
CA ARG A 93 -2.95 7.49 0.56
C ARG A 93 -4.26 7.60 -0.22
N GLU A 94 -4.88 6.47 -0.55
CA GLU A 94 -6.19 6.44 -1.22
C GLU A 94 -7.29 7.04 -0.34
N GLY A 95 -7.28 6.73 0.97
CA GLY A 95 -8.20 7.32 1.95
C GLY A 95 -8.02 8.84 2.14
N THR A 96 -6.83 9.38 1.91
CA THR A 96 -6.58 10.83 1.92
C THR A 96 -6.98 11.54 0.62
N ALA A 97 -7.02 10.84 -0.52
CA ALA A 97 -7.44 11.42 -1.80
C ALA A 97 -8.94 11.77 -1.84
N SER A 98 -9.77 11.07 -1.05
CA SER A 98 -11.22 11.33 -0.93
C SER A 98 -11.59 12.45 0.05
N LYS A 99 -10.61 13.09 0.69
CA LYS A 99 -10.82 14.33 1.45
C LYS A 99 -9.93 15.42 0.88
N LYS A 100 -10.20 15.86 -0.35
CA LYS A 100 -9.96 17.28 -0.66
C LYS A 100 -10.80 18.07 0.36
N PRO A 101 -10.22 18.79 1.33
CA PRO A 101 -10.99 19.86 1.94
C PRO A 101 -11.40 20.75 0.77
N ALA A 102 -12.70 21.00 0.62
CA ALA A 102 -13.19 22.01 -0.32
C ALA A 102 -12.25 23.21 -0.19
N ALA A 103 -11.58 23.57 -1.29
CA ALA A 103 -10.63 24.65 -1.29
C ALA A 103 -11.28 25.81 -0.55
N LYS A 104 -10.71 26.22 0.60
CA LYS A 104 -11.18 27.40 1.31
C LYS A 104 -11.12 28.52 0.29
N SER A 105 -12.28 28.91 -0.24
CA SER A 105 -12.39 30.01 -1.17
C SER A 105 -11.87 31.23 -0.43
N THR A 106 -10.69 31.69 -0.82
CA THR A 106 -10.15 33.00 -0.45
C THR A 106 -10.86 34.13 -1.21
N GLY A 107 -12.03 33.84 -1.79
CA GLY A 107 -12.88 34.81 -2.45
C GLY A 107 -13.74 35.59 -1.44
N PRO A 108 -14.27 36.76 -1.85
CA PRO A 108 -15.06 37.64 -1.00
C PRO A 108 -16.21 36.88 -0.34
N LYS A 109 -16.38 37.06 0.97
CA LYS A 109 -17.47 36.43 1.72
C LYS A 109 -18.77 37.15 1.37
N LEU A 110 -19.84 36.40 1.06
CA LEU A 110 -21.17 36.98 0.77
C LEU A 110 -21.55 38.03 1.83
N GLU A 111 -22.20 39.12 1.44
CA GLU A 111 -22.62 40.14 2.39
C GLU A 111 -23.81 39.66 3.25
N VAL A 112 -23.98 40.25 4.43
CA VAL A 112 -25.19 40.05 5.26
C VAL A 112 -26.41 40.57 4.49
N GLY A 113 -27.49 39.80 4.45
CA GLY A 113 -28.70 40.12 3.70
C GLY A 113 -29.53 38.90 3.32
N SER A 114 -30.69 39.14 2.69
CA SER A 114 -31.58 38.10 2.19
C SER A 114 -31.24 37.76 0.74
N TYR A 115 -31.15 36.47 0.44
CA TYR A 115 -30.86 35.96 -0.90
C TYR A 115 -32.05 35.14 -1.38
N ARG A 116 -32.46 35.33 -2.63
CA ARG A 116 -33.55 34.55 -3.23
C ARG A 116 -33.04 33.76 -4.42
N ASN A 117 -33.12 32.44 -4.36
CA ASN A 117 -32.74 31.58 -5.45
C ASN A 117 -33.78 31.67 -6.59
N PRO A 118 -33.40 32.10 -7.82
CA PRO A 118 -34.33 32.18 -8.95
C PRO A 118 -34.74 30.81 -9.50
N HIS A 119 -34.00 29.74 -9.18
CA HIS A 119 -34.26 28.37 -9.64
C HIS A 119 -35.18 27.60 -8.70
N SER A 120 -35.00 27.73 -7.38
CA SER A 120 -35.87 27.06 -6.38
C SER A 120 -36.98 27.97 -5.83
N GLY A 121 -36.86 29.28 -5.98
CA GLY A 121 -37.79 30.26 -5.40
C GLY A 121 -37.61 30.48 -3.89
N GLU A 122 -36.72 29.73 -3.25
CA GLU A 122 -36.44 29.79 -1.81
C GLU A 122 -35.70 31.07 -1.44
N THR A 123 -36.02 31.63 -0.27
CA THR A 123 -35.39 32.85 0.25
C THR A 123 -34.69 32.52 1.57
N VAL A 124 -33.40 32.81 1.64
CA VAL A 124 -32.53 32.49 2.77
C VAL A 124 -31.86 33.75 3.27
N GLU A 125 -31.91 33.99 4.58
CA GLU A 125 -31.31 35.16 5.20
C GLU A 125 -29.95 34.84 5.82
N LYS A 126 -28.93 35.61 5.41
CA LYS A 126 -27.59 35.56 5.99
C LYS A 126 -27.44 36.67 7.02
N ILE A 127 -27.46 36.30 8.30
CA ILE A 127 -27.32 37.25 9.43
C ILE A 127 -25.86 37.35 9.92
N LYS A 128 -25.17 36.22 10.15
CA LYS A 128 -23.78 36.21 10.68
C LYS A 128 -22.92 35.08 10.10
N ARG A 129 -23.50 33.89 9.95
CA ARG A 129 -22.91 32.73 9.27
C ARG A 129 -23.77 32.37 8.06
N ASN A 130 -23.18 31.78 7.03
CA ASN A 130 -23.94 31.23 5.92
C ASN A 130 -24.81 30.08 6.47
N PRO A 131 -26.14 30.09 6.21
CA PRO A 131 -26.96 28.91 6.40
C PRO A 131 -26.50 27.79 5.46
N ARG A 132 -26.75 26.54 5.83
CA ARG A 132 -26.33 25.37 5.03
C ARG A 132 -26.87 25.43 3.60
N GLU A 133 -28.08 25.94 3.42
CA GLU A 133 -28.73 26.12 2.11
C GLU A 133 -27.94 27.09 1.22
N LEU A 134 -27.45 28.20 1.80
CA LEU A 134 -26.64 29.18 1.06
C LEU A 134 -25.27 28.60 0.69
N ASP A 135 -24.66 27.78 1.56
CA ASP A 135 -23.42 27.06 1.24
C ASP A 135 -23.63 26.01 0.14
N SER A 136 -24.78 25.32 0.12
CA SER A 136 -25.17 24.43 -0.98
C SER A 136 -25.31 25.20 -2.30
N TRP A 137 -25.97 26.36 -2.31
CA TRP A 137 -26.10 27.18 -3.52
C TRP A 137 -24.74 27.68 -4.03
N ILE A 138 -23.83 28.10 -3.14
CA ILE A 138 -22.47 28.50 -3.52
C ILE A 138 -21.71 27.32 -4.13
N SER A 139 -21.91 26.10 -3.59
CA SER A 139 -21.27 24.90 -4.12
C SER A 139 -21.82 24.49 -5.49
N GLU A 140 -23.10 24.75 -5.77
CA GLU A 140 -23.78 24.36 -7.01
C GLU A 140 -23.61 25.40 -8.13
N TYR A 141 -23.80 26.68 -7.83
CA TYR A 141 -23.86 27.77 -8.82
C TYR A 141 -22.66 28.70 -8.79
N GLY A 142 -21.77 28.54 -7.82
CA GLY A 142 -20.61 29.42 -7.61
C GLY A 142 -20.96 30.68 -6.82
N LEU A 143 -19.94 31.25 -6.15
CA LEU A 143 -20.10 32.38 -5.24
C LEU A 143 -20.59 33.65 -5.97
N ASP A 144 -20.02 33.95 -7.14
CA ASP A 144 -20.31 35.17 -7.90
C ASP A 144 -21.79 35.23 -8.35
N THR A 145 -22.33 34.06 -8.74
CA THR A 145 -23.73 33.92 -9.14
C THR A 145 -24.65 34.13 -7.95
N VAL A 146 -24.38 33.49 -6.81
CA VAL A 146 -25.21 33.62 -5.59
C VAL A 146 -25.14 35.03 -5.01
N GLN A 147 -24.00 35.72 -5.16
CA GLN A 147 -23.84 37.11 -4.73
C GLN A 147 -24.79 38.06 -5.47
N SER A 148 -25.11 37.78 -6.75
CA SER A 148 -26.05 38.57 -7.55
C SER A 148 -27.53 38.38 -7.16
N TRP A 149 -27.84 37.40 -6.31
CA TRP A 149 -29.20 37.06 -5.88
C TRP A 149 -29.64 37.72 -4.57
N LYS A 150 -28.80 38.65 -4.07
CA LYS A 150 -29.12 39.47 -2.90
C LYS A 150 -30.30 40.38 -3.25
N LEU A 151 -31.32 40.38 -2.39
CA LEU A 151 -32.45 41.31 -2.44
C LEU A 151 -32.06 42.71 -1.96
#